data_AF-A0A9W9NR08-F1
#
_entry.id   AF-A0A9W9NR08-F1
#
_cell.length_a   1.000
_cell.length_b   1.000
_cell.length_c   1.000
_cell.angle_alpha   90.00
_cell.angle_beta   90.00
_cell.angle_gamma   90.00
#
_symmetry.space_group_name_H-M   'P 1'
#
loop_
_entity.id
_entity.type
_entity.pdbx_description
1 polymer ?
#
loop_
_entity_poly.entity_id
_entity_poly.type
_entity_poly.pdbx_seq_one_letter_code
_entity_poly.pdbx_strand_id
1 'polypeptide(L)'
;MHSPVDYFVNSIARLIVHYCNLFSVDNVMELILYIVRHLPTTQHPSEHRTMTAAKHQLNMKFANDPSKTRKLVWHAAQIHAVANEYVVSAPCEILRVFMGAILLLAFSKYCPKLAASDEGSASDRPMVFLDRLDPTNTQAGLVEVWIKHGGPASLSGVSDIHSSELAATVCRRTQGLLEKAQCWGLSNKFVKILHMFQDAEI
;
A
#
# COMPACT_ATOMS: atom_id res chain seq x y z
N MET A 1 32.01 2.01 8.42
CA MET A 1 31.03 2.68 9.30
C MET A 1 30.39 3.79 8.47
N HIS A 2 29.14 3.63 8.03
CA HIS A 2 28.44 4.65 7.22
C HIS A 2 28.02 5.83 8.09
N SER A 3 28.07 7.04 7.55
CA SER A 3 27.67 8.26 8.26
C SER A 3 26.15 8.29 8.43
N PRO A 4 25.60 8.89 9.51
CA PRO A 4 24.16 9.16 9.63
C PRO A 4 23.54 9.86 8.41
N VAL A 5 24.34 10.66 7.70
CA VAL A 5 23.95 11.32 6.44
C VAL A 5 23.73 10.31 5.31
N ASP A 6 24.56 9.27 5.23
CA ASP A 6 24.45 8.24 4.19
C ASP A 6 23.17 7.42 4.37
N TYR A 7 22.80 7.12 5.61
CA TYR A 7 21.53 6.44 5.93
C TYR A 7 20.31 7.29 5.58
N PHE A 8 20.37 8.59 5.82
CA PHE A 8 19.31 9.53 5.45
C PHE A 8 19.10 9.60 3.94
N VAL A 9 20.17 9.85 3.19
CA VAL A 9 20.13 9.96 1.72
C VAL A 9 19.65 8.65 1.10
N ASN A 10 20.13 7.51 1.60
CA ASN A 10 19.69 6.20 1.14
C ASN A 10 18.20 5.95 1.42
N SER A 11 17.69 6.36 2.58
CA SER A 11 16.26 6.21 2.93
C SER A 11 15.37 7.04 2.00
N ILE A 12 15.75 8.28 1.71
CA ILE A 12 15.03 9.12 0.74
C ILE A 12 15.08 8.51 -0.66
N ALA A 13 16.24 8.05 -1.12
CA ALA A 13 16.38 7.42 -2.43
C ALA A 13 15.47 6.19 -2.55
N ARG A 14 15.42 5.34 -1.51
CA ARG A 14 14.51 4.17 -1.45
C ARG A 14 13.05 4.58 -1.50
N LEU A 15 12.64 5.60 -0.75
CA LEU A 15 11.28 6.14 -0.78
C LEU A 15 10.90 6.63 -2.18
N ILE A 16 11.80 7.34 -2.86
CA ILE A 16 11.59 7.82 -4.23
C ILE A 16 11.43 6.65 -5.19
N VAL A 17 12.32 5.65 -5.14
CA VAL A 17 12.26 4.48 -6.03
C VAL A 17 10.94 3.73 -5.86
N HIS A 18 10.53 3.44 -4.62
CA HIS A 18 9.27 2.75 -4.36
C HIS A 18 8.07 3.58 -4.79
N TYR A 19 8.09 4.89 -4.55
CA TYR A 19 7.05 5.82 -4.99
C TYR A 19 6.90 5.85 -6.51
N CYS A 20 7.99 5.98 -7.26
CA CYS A 20 7.96 5.97 -8.73
C CYS A 20 7.38 4.66 -9.28
N ASN A 21 7.68 3.53 -8.63
CA ASN A 21 7.11 2.25 -9.05
C ASN A 21 5.59 2.15 -8.81
N LEU A 22 5.02 2.89 -7.84
CA LEU A 22 3.56 2.93 -7.66
C LEU A 22 2.84 3.49 -8.90
N PHE A 23 3.45 4.46 -9.59
CA PHE A 23 2.89 5.11 -10.78
C PHE A 23 3.30 4.43 -12.09
N SER A 24 4.15 3.41 -12.04
CA SER A 24 4.67 2.73 -13.23
C SER A 24 3.68 1.71 -13.82
N VAL A 25 2.58 1.41 -13.13
CA VAL A 25 1.65 0.32 -13.50
C VAL A 25 0.28 0.86 -13.90
N ASP A 26 -0.02 0.76 -15.19
CA ASP A 26 -1.36 0.74 -15.82
C ASP A 26 -2.42 1.67 -15.19
N ASN A 27 -2.03 2.89 -14.79
CA ASN A 27 -2.88 3.91 -14.17
C ASN A 27 -3.63 3.44 -12.90
N VAL A 28 -3.15 2.41 -12.20
CA VAL A 28 -3.77 1.89 -10.97
C VAL A 28 -3.87 2.99 -9.91
N MET A 29 -2.77 3.70 -9.67
CA MET A 29 -2.75 4.80 -8.70
C MET A 29 -3.64 5.97 -9.10
N GLU A 30 -3.73 6.31 -10.39
CA GLU A 30 -4.64 7.37 -10.86
C GLU A 30 -6.11 7.03 -10.59
N LEU A 31 -6.48 5.75 -10.77
CA LEU A 31 -7.82 5.27 -10.49
C LEU A 31 -8.12 5.28 -8.98
N ILE A 32 -7.15 4.88 -8.14
CA ILE A 32 -7.25 4.97 -6.68
C ILE A 32 -7.43 6.43 -6.26
N LEU A 33 -6.63 7.34 -6.81
CA LEU A 33 -6.74 8.77 -6.54
C LEU A 33 -8.08 9.36 -6.97
N TYR A 34 -8.60 8.93 -8.13
CA TYR A 34 -9.93 9.30 -8.58
C TYR A 34 -10.98 8.88 -7.55
N ILE A 35 -10.99 7.62 -7.13
CA ILE A 35 -11.93 7.09 -6.12
C ILE A 35 -11.81 7.91 -4.82
N VAL A 36 -10.61 8.00 -4.26
CA VAL A 36 -10.35 8.67 -2.98
C VAL A 36 -10.78 10.14 -2.99
N ARG A 37 -10.56 10.87 -4.09
CA ARG A 37 -10.93 12.28 -4.21
C ARG A 37 -12.45 12.51 -4.28
N HIS A 38 -13.20 11.56 -4.85
CA HIS A 38 -14.64 11.70 -5.09
C HIS A 38 -15.50 10.99 -4.03
N LEU A 39 -14.90 10.26 -3.08
CA LEU A 39 -15.62 9.69 -1.93
C LEU A 39 -16.48 10.72 -1.18
N PRO A 40 -15.99 11.94 -0.85
CA PRO A 40 -16.79 12.89 -0.07
C PRO A 40 -17.93 13.54 -0.86
N THR A 41 -17.87 13.49 -2.19
CA THR A 41 -18.75 14.26 -3.08
C THR A 41 -19.81 13.41 -3.77
N THR A 42 -19.84 12.09 -3.54
CA THR A 42 -20.80 11.19 -4.20
C THR A 42 -22.21 11.42 -3.64
N GLN A 43 -22.89 12.45 -4.13
CA GLN A 43 -24.24 12.82 -3.73
C GLN A 43 -25.24 12.59 -4.87
N HIS A 44 -24.79 12.67 -6.13
CA HIS A 44 -25.66 12.50 -7.29
C HIS A 44 -25.67 11.05 -7.84
N PRO A 45 -26.80 10.55 -8.37
CA PRO A 45 -26.89 9.20 -8.95
C PRO A 45 -25.96 8.94 -10.14
N SER A 46 -25.58 9.97 -10.90
CA SER A 46 -24.62 9.88 -12.01
C SER A 46 -23.19 9.68 -11.50
N GLU A 47 -22.80 10.41 -10.44
CA GLU A 47 -21.49 10.28 -9.80
C GLU A 47 -21.35 8.91 -9.14
N HIS A 48 -22.43 8.40 -8.55
CA HIS A 48 -22.46 7.05 -7.98
C HIS A 48 -22.17 5.98 -9.04
N ARG A 49 -22.75 6.08 -10.24
CA ARG A 49 -22.46 5.15 -11.34
C ARG A 49 -21.00 5.19 -11.77
N THR A 50 -20.43 6.39 -11.94
CA THR A 50 -19.02 6.54 -12.33
C THR A 50 -18.08 6.01 -11.24
N MET A 51 -18.41 6.25 -9.97
CA MET A 51 -17.67 5.69 -8.83
C MET A 51 -17.70 4.16 -8.82
N THR A 52 -18.88 3.56 -8.99
CA THR A 52 -19.03 2.10 -9.07
C THR A 52 -18.26 1.52 -10.26
N ALA A 53 -18.29 2.18 -11.41
CA ALA A 53 -17.50 1.78 -12.57
C ALA A 53 -15.98 1.85 -12.29
N ALA A 54 -15.51 2.91 -11.62
CA ALA A 54 -14.12 3.07 -11.23
C ALA A 54 -13.65 1.98 -10.25
N LYS A 55 -14.46 1.67 -9.24
CA LYS A 55 -14.22 0.57 -8.28
C LYS A 55 -14.14 -0.78 -9.00
N HIS A 56 -15.09 -1.06 -9.89
CA HIS A 56 -15.11 -2.29 -10.68
C HIS A 56 -13.88 -2.39 -11.59
N GLN A 57 -13.50 -1.30 -12.26
CA GLN A 57 -12.30 -1.27 -13.09
C GLN A 57 -11.03 -1.53 -12.27
N LEU A 58 -10.95 -1.01 -11.03
CA LEU A 58 -9.82 -1.25 -10.14
C LEU A 58 -9.73 -2.72 -9.71
N ASN A 59 -10.87 -3.33 -9.38
CA ASN A 59 -10.96 -4.76 -9.10
C ASN A 59 -10.45 -5.60 -10.28
N MET A 60 -10.92 -5.30 -11.50
CA MET A 60 -10.47 -5.99 -12.71
C MET A 60 -8.98 -5.81 -12.96
N LYS A 61 -8.41 -4.62 -12.71
CA LYS A 61 -6.96 -4.39 -12.82
C LYS A 61 -6.17 -5.26 -11.85
N PHE A 62 -6.64 -5.40 -10.60
CA PHE A 62 -5.99 -6.28 -9.64
C PHE A 62 -6.11 -7.77 -10.01
N ALA A 63 -7.24 -8.17 -10.59
CA ALA A 63 -7.49 -9.54 -11.03
C ALA A 63 -6.64 -9.94 -12.25
N ASN A 64 -6.53 -9.04 -13.23
CA ASN A 64 -5.95 -9.35 -14.55
C ASN A 64 -4.43 -9.58 -14.50
N ASP A 65 -3.72 -8.90 -13.57
CA ASP A 65 -2.28 -9.09 -13.39
C ASP A 65 -1.93 -9.17 -11.89
N PRO A 66 -2.07 -10.38 -11.29
CA PRO A 66 -1.76 -10.58 -9.87
C PRO A 66 -0.29 -10.33 -9.55
N SER A 67 0.62 -10.54 -10.51
CA SER A 67 2.05 -10.32 -10.30
C SER A 67 2.38 -8.83 -10.19
N LYS A 68 1.87 -8.01 -11.11
CA LYS A 68 2.00 -6.54 -11.00
C LYS A 68 1.31 -6.02 -9.74
N THR A 69 0.16 -6.57 -9.38
CA THR A 69 -0.56 -6.21 -8.15
C THR A 69 0.28 -6.48 -6.92
N ARG A 70 0.87 -7.67 -6.78
CA ARG A 70 1.78 -8.00 -5.67
C ARG A 70 3.00 -7.09 -5.65
N LYS A 71 3.57 -6.75 -6.82
CA LYS A 71 4.69 -5.79 -6.91
C LYS A 71 4.30 -4.40 -6.37
N LEU A 72 3.11 -3.90 -6.71
CA LEU A 72 2.59 -2.63 -6.18
C LEU A 72 2.41 -2.68 -4.66
N VAL A 73 1.82 -3.77 -4.15
CA VAL A 73 1.64 -3.98 -2.69
C VAL A 73 3.00 -3.99 -1.98
N TRP A 74 3.99 -4.68 -2.53
CA TRP A 74 5.35 -4.69 -1.96
C TRP A 74 5.96 -3.28 -1.92
N HIS A 75 5.89 -2.52 -3.01
CA HIS A 75 6.40 -1.14 -3.02
C HIS A 75 5.69 -0.24 -2.00
N ALA A 76 4.37 -0.35 -1.89
CA ALA A 76 3.61 0.42 -0.90
C ALA A 76 3.96 0.04 0.54
N ALA A 77 4.15 -1.25 0.81
CA ALA A 77 4.60 -1.75 2.11
C ALA A 77 6.03 -1.25 2.46
N GLN A 78 6.94 -1.24 1.49
CA GLN A 78 8.30 -0.74 1.70
C GLN A 78 8.35 0.77 1.97
N ILE A 79 7.45 1.57 1.38
CA ILE A 79 7.33 3.00 1.73
C ILE A 79 7.00 3.15 3.22
N HIS A 80 6.05 2.38 3.74
CA HIS A 80 5.66 2.42 5.15
C HIS A 80 6.79 1.93 6.07
N ALA A 81 7.48 0.86 5.66
CA ALA A 81 8.61 0.32 6.41
C ALA A 81 9.76 1.33 6.53
N VAL A 82 10.16 1.97 5.41
CA VAL A 82 11.22 3.00 5.42
C VAL A 82 10.77 4.22 6.24
N ALA A 83 9.53 4.68 6.07
CA ALA A 83 9.02 5.83 6.83
C ALA A 83 8.88 5.56 8.33
N ASN A 84 8.70 4.31 8.74
CA ASN A 84 8.64 3.92 10.14
C ASN A 84 10.02 3.87 10.80
N GLU A 85 11.06 3.49 10.07
CA GLU A 85 12.44 3.51 10.55
C GLU A 85 13.03 4.94 10.52
N TYR A 86 12.70 5.70 9.48
CA TYR A 86 13.24 7.04 9.25
C TYR A 86 12.11 8.05 8.99
N VAL A 87 11.69 8.73 10.06
CA VAL A 87 10.67 9.79 9.96
C VAL A 87 11.31 11.07 9.41
N VAL A 88 10.80 11.54 8.28
CA VAL A 88 11.18 12.83 7.70
C VAL A 88 9.97 13.74 7.66
N SER A 89 10.05 14.86 8.37
CA SER A 89 8.99 15.87 8.45
C SER A 89 8.95 16.78 7.23
N ALA A 90 8.90 16.21 6.01
CA ALA A 90 8.83 16.95 4.76
C ALA A 90 7.52 16.63 4.00
N PRO A 91 6.87 17.61 3.36
CA PRO A 91 5.59 17.41 2.68
C PRO A 91 5.61 16.30 1.62
N CYS A 92 6.73 16.16 0.90
CA CYS A 92 6.92 15.10 -0.08
C CYS A 92 6.89 13.69 0.55
N GLU A 93 7.47 13.52 1.73
CA GLU A 93 7.53 12.22 2.41
C GLU A 93 6.17 11.84 2.98
N ILE A 94 5.46 12.81 3.55
CA ILE A 94 4.06 12.68 3.98
C ILE A 94 3.17 12.22 2.82
N LEU A 95 3.34 12.85 1.65
CA LEU A 95 2.60 12.45 0.44
C LEU A 95 2.92 11.02 0.02
N ARG A 96 4.19 10.60 0.04
CA ARG A 96 4.58 9.22 -0.32
C ARG A 96 3.96 8.19 0.63
N VAL A 97 4.02 8.45 1.94
CA VAL A 97 3.40 7.60 2.97
C VAL A 97 1.89 7.48 2.72
N PHE A 98 1.22 8.60 2.45
CA PHE A 98 -0.20 8.63 2.11
C PHE A 98 -0.50 7.82 0.84
N MET A 99 0.29 7.97 -0.23
CA MET A 99 0.09 7.22 -1.47
C MET A 99 0.27 5.70 -1.29
N GLY A 100 1.27 5.29 -0.51
CA GLY A 100 1.43 3.88 -0.14
C GLY A 100 0.23 3.36 0.67
N ALA A 101 -0.27 4.17 1.61
CA ALA A 101 -1.41 3.78 2.45
C ALA A 101 -2.69 3.58 1.64
N ILE A 102 -3.05 4.53 0.78
CA ILE A 102 -4.26 4.42 -0.04
C ILE A 102 -4.18 3.24 -1.03
N LEU A 103 -2.98 2.88 -1.50
CA LEU A 103 -2.80 1.69 -2.33
C LEU A 103 -3.09 0.41 -1.54
N LEU A 104 -2.53 0.28 -0.33
CA LEU A 104 -2.77 -0.88 0.53
C LEU A 104 -4.25 -0.99 0.95
N LEU A 105 -4.91 0.13 1.22
CA LEU A 105 -6.35 0.17 1.49
C LEU A 105 -7.15 -0.26 0.25
N ALA A 106 -6.85 0.30 -0.92
CA ALA A 106 -7.49 -0.07 -2.16
C ALA A 106 -7.31 -1.56 -2.48
N PHE A 107 -6.11 -2.10 -2.28
CA PHE A 107 -5.84 -3.54 -2.40
C PHE A 107 -6.73 -4.34 -1.46
N SER A 108 -6.76 -4.00 -0.16
CA SER A 108 -7.57 -4.74 0.82
C SER A 108 -9.08 -4.75 0.51
N LYS A 109 -9.58 -3.68 -0.13
CA LYS A 109 -11.01 -3.52 -0.45
C LYS A 109 -11.41 -4.12 -1.79
N TYR A 110 -10.58 -3.91 -2.81
CA TYR A 110 -10.98 -4.16 -4.20
C TYR A 110 -10.21 -5.30 -4.84
N CYS A 111 -9.10 -5.79 -4.25
CA CYS A 111 -8.45 -6.98 -4.78
C CYS A 111 -9.39 -8.18 -4.56
N PRO A 112 -9.73 -8.95 -5.61
CA PRO A 112 -10.47 -10.19 -5.42
C PRO A 112 -9.70 -11.07 -4.45
N LYS A 113 -10.37 -11.53 -3.40
CA LYS A 113 -9.84 -12.63 -2.61
C LYS A 113 -9.76 -13.81 -3.55
N LEU A 114 -8.56 -14.26 -3.89
CA LEU A 114 -8.37 -15.55 -4.51
C LEU A 114 -8.94 -16.55 -3.49
N ALA A 115 -10.13 -17.09 -3.77
CA ALA A 115 -10.64 -18.26 -3.07
C ALA A 115 -9.49 -19.26 -3.07
N ALA A 116 -9.11 -19.77 -1.89
CA ALA A 116 -8.00 -20.68 -1.68
C ALA A 116 -8.02 -21.78 -2.75
N SER A 117 -7.33 -21.52 -3.86
CA SER A 117 -7.23 -22.40 -5.00
C SER A 117 -5.77 -22.84 -4.99
N ASP A 118 -5.60 -24.14 -4.76
CA ASP A 118 -4.37 -24.86 -4.43
C ASP A 118 -3.87 -24.78 -2.98
N GLU A 119 -4.70 -25.27 -2.05
CA GLU A 119 -4.25 -25.78 -0.73
C GLU A 119 -3.14 -26.84 -0.83
N GLY A 120 -2.87 -27.40 -2.02
CA GLY A 120 -1.80 -28.37 -2.23
C GLY A 120 -0.40 -27.81 -2.51
N SER A 121 -0.24 -26.53 -2.91
CA SER A 121 1.10 -25.98 -3.27
C SER A 121 1.46 -24.62 -2.65
N ALA A 122 0.47 -23.88 -2.11
CA ALA A 122 0.73 -22.61 -1.43
C ALA A 122 1.25 -22.77 0.01
N SER A 123 0.93 -23.90 0.67
CA SER A 123 1.28 -24.16 2.08
C SER A 123 2.78 -24.42 2.34
N ASP A 124 3.54 -24.80 1.31
CA ASP A 124 4.98 -25.12 1.45
C ASP A 124 5.90 -23.91 1.20
N ARG A 125 5.33 -22.75 0.82
CA ARG A 125 6.13 -21.56 0.52
C ARG A 125 6.41 -20.76 1.79
N PRO A 126 7.63 -20.22 1.94
CA PRO A 126 7.98 -19.43 3.12
C PRO A 126 7.14 -18.15 3.18
N MET A 127 6.76 -17.77 4.40
CA MET A 127 6.10 -16.50 4.70
C MET A 127 7.00 -15.32 4.30
N VAL A 128 6.47 -14.42 3.47
CA VAL A 128 7.13 -13.14 3.15
C VAL A 128 6.64 -12.03 4.07
N PHE A 129 7.54 -11.23 4.61
CA PHE A 129 7.22 -10.08 5.46
C PHE A 129 7.43 -8.79 4.69
N LEU A 130 6.35 -8.19 4.19
CA LEU A 130 6.42 -7.10 3.21
C LEU A 130 6.92 -5.78 3.78
N ASP A 131 6.81 -5.57 5.10
CA ASP A 131 7.28 -4.39 5.82
C ASP A 131 8.62 -4.57 6.53
N ARG A 132 9.36 -5.64 6.25
CA ARG A 132 10.75 -5.76 6.71
C ARG A 132 11.68 -5.06 5.73
N LEU A 133 12.50 -4.16 6.24
CA LEU A 133 13.64 -3.65 5.49
C LEU A 133 14.74 -4.70 5.58
N ASP A 134 15.20 -5.19 4.43
CA ASP A 134 16.29 -6.14 4.36
C ASP A 134 17.57 -5.47 3.84
N PRO A 135 18.44 -4.96 4.73
CA PRO A 135 19.70 -4.36 4.33
C PRO A 135 20.68 -5.39 3.75
N THR A 136 20.48 -6.68 4.03
CA THR A 136 21.34 -7.79 3.57
C THR A 136 20.83 -8.45 2.29
N ASN A 137 19.67 -8.02 1.79
CA ASN A 137 19.01 -8.53 0.57
C ASN A 137 18.69 -10.04 0.59
N THR A 138 18.72 -10.67 1.76
CA THR A 138 18.44 -12.10 1.99
C THR A 138 17.03 -12.53 1.56
N GLN A 139 16.05 -11.63 1.61
CA GLN A 139 14.65 -11.85 1.27
C GLN A 139 14.33 -11.44 -0.16
N ALA A 140 15.26 -10.85 -0.93
CA ALA A 140 14.94 -10.38 -2.27
C ALA A 140 14.49 -11.52 -3.20
N GLY A 141 15.16 -12.67 -3.13
CA GLY A 141 14.73 -13.86 -3.88
C GLY A 141 13.34 -14.35 -3.47
N LEU A 142 13.03 -14.31 -2.16
CA LEU A 142 11.72 -14.71 -1.64
C LEU A 142 10.61 -13.75 -2.09
N VAL A 143 10.88 -12.45 -2.02
CA VAL A 143 9.96 -11.40 -2.49
C VAL A 143 9.73 -11.51 -3.99
N GLU A 144 10.76 -11.75 -4.79
CA GLU A 144 10.63 -11.90 -6.24
C GLU A 144 9.78 -13.13 -6.61
N VAL A 145 10.04 -14.27 -5.96
CA VAL A 145 9.24 -15.49 -6.12
C VAL A 145 7.79 -15.24 -5.70
N TRP A 146 7.56 -14.57 -4.57
CA TRP A 146 6.22 -14.22 -4.11
C TRP A 146 5.51 -13.24 -5.06
N ILE A 147 6.20 -12.22 -5.57
CA ILE A 147 5.64 -11.31 -6.57
C ILE A 147 5.21 -12.10 -7.81
N LYS A 148 6.05 -12.99 -8.32
CA LYS A 148 5.76 -13.73 -9.55
C LYS A 148 4.65 -14.76 -9.38
N HIS A 149 4.63 -15.46 -8.25
CA HIS A 149 3.84 -16.69 -8.12
C HIS A 149 2.83 -16.67 -6.95
N GLY A 150 2.86 -15.65 -6.09
CA GLY A 150 2.05 -15.60 -4.88
C GLY A 150 2.58 -16.53 -3.78
N GLY A 151 1.83 -16.58 -2.68
CA GLY A 151 2.16 -17.31 -1.46
C GLY A 151 1.81 -16.51 -0.21
N PRO A 152 2.08 -17.06 0.98
CA PRO A 152 1.81 -16.39 2.25
C PRO A 152 2.60 -15.09 2.37
N ALA A 153 1.91 -14.01 2.71
CA ALA A 153 2.52 -12.73 2.99
C ALA A 153 1.88 -12.06 4.19
N SER A 154 2.73 -11.46 5.01
CA SER A 154 2.35 -10.66 6.17
C SER A 154 2.77 -9.22 5.98
N LEU A 155 2.01 -8.32 6.60
CA LEU A 155 2.24 -6.89 6.54
C LEU A 155 1.73 -6.27 7.83
N SER A 156 2.54 -5.41 8.44
CA SER A 156 2.10 -4.58 9.55
C SER A 156 1.62 -5.37 10.79
N GLY A 157 2.20 -6.56 11.01
CA GLY A 157 1.80 -7.47 12.09
C GLY A 157 0.55 -8.29 11.77
N VAL A 158 -0.06 -8.10 10.60
CA VAL A 158 -1.14 -8.94 10.08
C VAL A 158 -0.52 -10.14 9.36
N SER A 159 -0.90 -11.35 9.75
CA SER A 159 -0.35 -12.60 9.23
C SER A 159 -0.75 -12.90 7.79
N ASP A 160 -1.86 -12.33 7.32
CA ASP A 160 -2.36 -12.47 5.96
C ASP A 160 -2.84 -11.11 5.41
N ILE A 161 -2.23 -10.67 4.31
CA ILE A 161 -2.60 -9.43 3.61
C ILE A 161 -4.01 -9.44 2.99
N HIS A 162 -4.66 -10.60 2.87
CA HIS A 162 -6.05 -10.70 2.41
C HIS A 162 -7.08 -10.69 3.57
N SER A 163 -6.59 -10.62 4.82
CA SER A 163 -7.48 -10.52 5.98
C SER A 163 -8.24 -9.19 6.02
N SER A 164 -9.40 -9.20 6.66
CA SER A 164 -10.21 -7.99 6.90
C SER A 164 -9.52 -6.98 7.82
N GLU A 165 -8.51 -7.40 8.58
CA GLU A 165 -7.79 -6.55 9.54
C GLU A 165 -6.74 -5.65 8.87
N LEU A 166 -6.35 -5.96 7.63
CA LEU A 166 -5.29 -5.22 6.94
C LEU A 166 -5.64 -3.73 6.84
N ALA A 167 -6.87 -3.41 6.43
CA ALA A 167 -7.28 -2.01 6.23
C ALA A 167 -7.16 -1.18 7.51
N ALA A 168 -7.76 -1.68 8.60
CA ALA A 168 -7.73 -1.00 9.90
C ALA A 168 -6.30 -0.85 10.44
N THR A 169 -5.47 -1.87 10.26
CA THR A 169 -4.08 -1.86 10.72
C THR A 169 -3.21 -0.89 9.92
N VAL A 170 -3.37 -0.85 8.58
CA VAL A 170 -2.69 0.12 7.71
C VAL A 170 -3.08 1.54 8.09
N CYS A 171 -4.37 1.84 8.27
CA CYS A 171 -4.83 3.16 8.70
C CYS A 171 -4.21 3.58 10.02
N ARG A 172 -4.30 2.74 11.06
CA ARG A 172 -3.75 3.03 12.40
C ARG A 172 -2.25 3.30 12.34
N ARG A 173 -1.48 2.49 11.59
CA ARG A 173 -0.04 2.70 11.44
C ARG A 173 0.28 3.98 10.67
N THR A 174 -0.44 4.23 9.59
CA THR A 174 -0.27 5.45 8.78
C THR A 174 -0.54 6.69 9.62
N GLN A 175 -1.62 6.69 10.41
CA GLN A 175 -1.93 7.78 11.33
C GLN A 175 -0.77 8.04 12.29
N GLY A 176 -0.23 6.99 12.93
CA GLY A 176 0.93 7.13 13.81
C GLY A 176 2.18 7.69 13.11
N LEU A 177 2.41 7.35 11.83
CA LEU A 177 3.50 7.94 11.04
C LEU A 177 3.25 9.42 10.73
N LEU A 178 2.03 9.76 10.33
CA LEU A 178 1.65 11.13 9.96
C LEU A 178 1.65 12.08 11.17
N GLU A 179 1.30 11.59 12.36
CA GLU A 179 1.39 12.31 13.63
C GLU A 179 2.85 12.56 14.03
N LYS A 180 3.73 11.55 13.87
CA LYS A 180 5.18 11.70 14.13
C LYS A 180 5.86 12.71 13.20
N ALA A 181 5.36 12.89 11.97
CA ALA A 181 5.95 13.82 11.01
C ALA A 181 5.73 15.31 11.35
N GLN A 182 4.98 15.64 12.41
CA GLN A 182 4.80 17.00 12.96
C GLN A 182 4.34 18.10 11.97
N CYS A 183 3.85 17.75 10.78
CA CYS A 183 3.26 18.68 9.80
C CYS A 183 1.73 18.69 9.93
N TRP A 184 1.25 19.16 11.08
CA TRP A 184 -0.11 18.94 11.58
C TRP A 184 -1.23 19.33 10.61
N GLY A 185 -1.10 20.45 9.89
CA GLY A 185 -2.14 20.89 8.94
C GLY A 185 -2.37 19.96 7.75
N LEU A 186 -1.29 19.37 7.21
CA LEU A 186 -1.35 18.46 6.06
C LEU A 186 -1.65 17.02 6.51
N SER A 187 -0.98 16.56 7.57
CA SER A 187 -1.20 15.24 8.17
C SER A 187 -2.68 15.03 8.55
N ASN A 188 -3.32 16.03 9.17
CA ASN A 188 -4.74 15.94 9.56
C ASN A 188 -5.68 15.76 8.37
N LYS A 189 -5.39 16.37 7.22
CA LYS A 189 -6.21 16.18 6.00
C LYS A 189 -6.07 14.75 5.49
N PHE A 190 -4.86 14.22 5.45
CA PHE A 190 -4.63 12.84 5.01
C PHE A 190 -5.23 11.81 5.96
N VAL A 191 -5.11 11.99 7.28
CA VAL A 191 -5.75 11.11 8.28
C VAL A 191 -7.27 11.06 8.08
N LYS A 192 -7.92 12.21 7.88
CA LYS A 192 -9.36 12.23 7.58
C LYS A 192 -9.72 11.46 6.32
N ILE A 193 -8.93 11.61 5.25
CA ILE A 193 -9.15 10.88 3.99
C ILE A 193 -8.96 9.37 4.18
N LEU A 194 -7.97 8.94 4.98
CA LEU A 194 -7.75 7.53 5.28
C LEU A 194 -8.95 6.91 6.01
N HIS A 195 -9.51 7.59 7.01
CA HIS A 195 -10.72 7.11 7.69
C HIS A 195 -11.92 7.06 6.76
N MET A 196 -12.18 8.11 5.98
CA MET A 196 -13.26 8.11 4.98
C MET A 196 -13.10 6.94 4.00
N PHE A 197 -11.87 6.66 3.56
CA PHE A 197 -11.63 5.56 2.63
C PHE A 197 -11.76 4.19 3.31
N GLN A 198 -11.31 4.03 4.55
CA GLN A 198 -11.47 2.80 5.34
C GLN A 198 -12.95 2.48 5.58
N ASP A 199 -13.78 3.48 5.87
CA ASP A 199 -15.18 3.30 6.26
C ASP A 199 -16.13 3.22 5.06
N ALA A 200 -15.68 3.63 3.86
CA ALA A 200 -16.50 3.57 2.65
C ALA A 200 -16.96 2.13 2.30
N GLU A 201 -18.25 1.97 2.00
CA GLU A 201 -18.82 0.70 1.54
C GLU A 201 -18.21 0.23 0.21
N ILE A 202 -18.13 -1.09 0.01
CA ILE A 202 -17.53 -1.76 -1.16
C ILE A 202 -18.32 -1.44 -2.42
#